data_AF-A0A7J7JDE6-F1
#
_entry.id   AF-A0A7J7JDE6-F1
#
_cell.length_a   1.000
_cell.length_b   1.000
_cell.length_c   1.000
_cell.angle_alpha   90.00
_cell.angle_beta   90.00
_cell.angle_gamma   90.00
#
_symmetry.space_group_name_H-M   'P 1'
#
loop_
_entity.id
_entity.type
_entity.pdbx_description
1 polymer ?
#
loop_
_entity_poly.entity_id
_entity_poly.type
_entity_poly.pdbx_seq_one_letter_code
_entity_poly.pdbx_strand_id
1 'polypeptide(L)'
;MAAASENQDRVTEKWLEFAQEGKGNMEEMKKLREKDPTFDIDCVDGTGMTALMHASFRGHVPLCEYLIQSGAGVNADTHDSKYTTLMFGALSGNEDVVNMLLDAGANTDAVNSVNRTAAEMAAFIGQESRPKLKVELLKSFHKFISSYNIHPIFLVKQLQQNAELLEDSKQLCRVLDMLVSEKMGAHNTHESLALKLHYISCILKNTAEAKSKDKKGTLDAFLKRLATGRESDGFLDQVESLVRSTLRSYPKAESKLFRMLIAKLSSVEVGSYPYAILALTDAINGERMRSNEDPVCEVCAAREPKKCTACQKAYYCSVQCQKLHRPTHKKYCKSNKA
;
A
#
# COMPACT_ATOMS: atom_id res chain seq x y z
N MET A 1 -5.82 1.29 -61.05
CA MET A 1 -6.05 0.40 -59.89
C MET A 1 -4.74 -0.05 -59.27
N ALA A 2 -3.81 -0.66 -60.00
CA ALA A 2 -2.52 -1.14 -59.45
C ALA A 2 -1.68 -0.07 -58.72
N ALA A 3 -1.53 1.14 -59.29
CA ALA A 3 -0.76 2.21 -58.64
C ALA A 3 -1.42 2.80 -57.37
N ALA A 4 -2.75 2.65 -57.22
CA ALA A 4 -3.46 3.10 -56.03
C ALA A 4 -3.39 2.07 -54.90
N SER A 5 -3.40 0.76 -55.24
CA SER A 5 -3.19 -0.31 -54.26
C SER A 5 -1.74 -0.36 -53.78
N GLU A 6 -0.75 -0.22 -54.68
CA GLU A 6 0.68 -0.17 -54.30
C GLU A 6 1.00 1.02 -53.37
N ASN A 7 0.30 2.14 -53.55
CA ASN A 7 0.46 3.30 -52.67
C ASN A 7 -0.18 3.07 -51.29
N GLN A 8 -1.32 2.36 -51.22
CA GLN A 8 -1.99 2.04 -49.96
C GLN A 8 -1.19 1.02 -49.12
N ASP A 9 -0.60 0.02 -49.78
CA ASP A 9 0.24 -0.99 -49.14
C ASP A 9 1.47 -0.35 -48.50
N ARG A 10 2.13 0.57 -49.22
CA ARG A 10 3.29 1.32 -48.71
C ARG A 10 2.96 2.25 -47.54
N VAL A 11 1.76 2.82 -47.52
CA VAL A 11 1.27 3.68 -46.42
C VAL A 11 0.98 2.83 -45.18
N THR A 12 0.39 1.65 -45.37
CA THR A 12 0.11 0.67 -44.32
C THR A 12 1.39 0.15 -43.65
N GLU A 13 2.39 -0.24 -44.46
CA GLU A 13 3.69 -0.68 -43.95
C GLU A 13 4.35 0.39 -43.08
N LYS A 14 4.37 1.65 -43.55
CA LYS A 14 4.93 2.77 -42.79
C LYS A 14 4.18 3.06 -41.50
N TRP A 15 2.85 2.99 -41.51
CA TRP A 15 2.04 3.18 -40.31
C TRP A 15 2.39 2.18 -39.21
N LEU A 16 2.55 0.90 -39.60
CA LEU A 16 2.91 -0.19 -38.69
C LEU A 16 4.37 -0.10 -38.25
N GLU A 17 5.30 0.24 -39.15
CA GLU A 17 6.71 0.51 -38.83
C GLU A 17 6.84 1.63 -37.79
N PHE A 18 6.09 2.72 -37.96
CA PHE A 18 6.05 3.83 -37.01
C PHE A 18 5.56 3.42 -35.62
N ALA A 19 4.56 2.53 -35.54
CA ALA A 19 4.08 1.98 -34.28
C ALA A 19 5.09 1.02 -33.63
N GLN A 20 5.92 0.35 -34.44
CA GLN A 20 6.96 -0.57 -33.98
C GLN A 20 8.19 0.15 -33.43
N GLU A 21 8.73 1.18 -34.07
CA GLU A 21 10.11 1.60 -33.74
C GLU A 21 10.30 2.39 -32.42
N GLY A 22 9.27 3.09 -31.93
CA GLY A 22 9.30 3.76 -30.62
C GLY A 22 10.17 5.04 -30.53
N LYS A 23 9.48 6.17 -30.25
CA LYS A 23 9.93 7.59 -30.13
C LYS A 23 10.39 8.25 -31.44
N GLY A 24 9.58 9.23 -31.87
CA GLY A 24 9.84 10.11 -33.04
C GLY A 24 8.74 10.06 -34.09
N ASN A 25 8.00 8.95 -34.15
CA ASN A 25 7.11 8.65 -35.29
C ASN A 25 5.63 9.00 -35.07
N MET A 26 5.23 9.44 -33.87
CA MET A 26 3.84 9.88 -33.62
C MET A 26 3.47 11.07 -34.51
N GLU A 27 4.38 12.04 -34.68
CA GLU A 27 4.13 13.20 -35.54
C GLU A 27 4.03 12.80 -37.02
N GLU A 28 4.79 11.81 -37.46
CA GLU A 28 4.67 11.26 -38.82
C GLU A 28 3.37 10.48 -39.02
N MET A 29 2.92 9.72 -38.00
CA MET A 29 1.60 9.09 -38.01
C MET A 29 0.47 10.13 -38.06
N LYS A 30 0.57 11.23 -37.31
CA LYS A 30 -0.38 12.35 -37.41
C LYS A 30 -0.42 12.95 -38.81
N LYS A 31 0.75 13.25 -39.39
CA LYS A 31 0.84 13.78 -40.77
C LYS A 31 0.27 12.82 -41.81
N LEU A 32 0.46 11.51 -41.63
CA LEU A 32 -0.10 10.49 -42.52
C LEU A 32 -1.63 10.49 -42.44
N ARG A 33 -2.18 10.54 -41.22
CA ARG A 33 -3.63 10.64 -40.97
C ARG A 33 -4.25 11.93 -41.51
N GLU A 34 -3.55 13.06 -41.40
CA GLU A 34 -4.02 14.35 -41.94
C GLU A 34 -4.10 14.35 -43.47
N LYS A 35 -3.17 13.65 -44.14
CA LYS A 35 -3.15 13.53 -45.60
C LYS A 35 -4.23 12.58 -46.12
N ASP A 36 -4.54 11.54 -45.37
CA ASP A 36 -5.61 10.59 -45.69
C ASP A 36 -6.46 10.29 -44.44
N PRO A 37 -7.54 11.07 -44.22
CA PRO A 37 -8.46 10.83 -43.11
C PRO A 37 -9.23 9.51 -43.23
N THR A 38 -9.28 8.91 -44.43
CA THR A 38 -9.95 7.63 -44.70
C THR A 38 -9.05 6.42 -44.49
N PHE A 39 -7.78 6.64 -44.14
CA PHE A 39 -6.83 5.59 -43.83
C PHE A 39 -7.32 4.70 -42.69
N ASP A 40 -7.29 3.40 -42.92
CA ASP A 40 -7.64 2.39 -41.93
C ASP A 40 -6.56 2.27 -40.86
N ILE A 41 -6.85 2.83 -39.68
CA ILE A 41 -5.93 2.81 -38.54
C ILE A 41 -5.77 1.43 -37.89
N ASP A 42 -6.74 0.53 -38.14
CA ASP A 42 -6.76 -0.85 -37.62
C ASP A 42 -6.16 -1.84 -38.61
N CYS A 43 -5.43 -1.35 -39.62
CA CYS A 43 -4.61 -2.19 -40.49
C CYS A 43 -3.65 -3.06 -39.68
N VAL A 44 -3.33 -4.25 -40.20
CA VAL A 44 -2.53 -5.27 -39.51
C VAL A 44 -1.24 -5.59 -40.26
N ASP A 45 -0.21 -5.97 -39.51
CA ASP A 45 1.02 -6.52 -40.09
C ASP A 45 0.89 -8.02 -40.43
N GLY A 46 1.98 -8.62 -40.90
CA GLY A 46 2.03 -10.05 -41.25
C GLY A 46 1.80 -11.03 -40.10
N THR A 47 1.71 -10.55 -38.85
CA THR A 47 1.36 -11.36 -37.66
C THR A 47 -0.06 -11.07 -37.15
N GLY A 48 -0.79 -10.20 -37.85
CA GLY A 48 -2.12 -9.75 -37.46
C GLY A 48 -2.12 -8.66 -36.38
N MET A 49 -0.98 -8.02 -36.07
CA MET A 49 -0.93 -6.95 -35.07
C MET A 49 -1.31 -5.59 -35.65
N THR A 50 -2.19 -4.87 -34.95
CA THR A 50 -2.50 -3.47 -35.24
C THR A 50 -1.45 -2.52 -34.65
N ALA A 51 -1.46 -1.26 -35.08
CA ALA A 51 -0.63 -0.22 -34.48
C ALA A 51 -0.87 -0.06 -32.97
N LEU A 52 -2.12 -0.21 -32.51
CA LEU A 52 -2.45 -0.12 -31.09
C LEU A 52 -1.89 -1.32 -30.30
N MET A 53 -1.88 -2.53 -30.86
CA MET A 53 -1.24 -3.69 -30.24
C MET A 53 0.27 -3.48 -30.08
N HIS A 54 0.95 -2.97 -31.11
CA HIS A 54 2.38 -2.62 -31.04
C HIS A 54 2.68 -1.57 -29.97
N ALA A 55 1.90 -0.48 -29.97
CA ALA A 55 2.03 0.58 -28.98
C ALA A 55 1.79 0.06 -27.55
N SER A 56 0.81 -0.83 -27.38
CA SER A 56 0.44 -1.42 -26.10
C SER A 56 1.52 -2.37 -25.58
N PHE A 57 2.03 -3.26 -26.42
CA PHE A 57 3.11 -4.19 -26.07
C PHE A 57 4.39 -3.46 -25.63
N ARG A 58 4.68 -2.32 -26.27
CA ARG A 58 5.85 -1.48 -25.94
C ARG A 58 5.62 -0.54 -24.76
N GLY A 59 4.41 -0.49 -24.21
CA GLY A 59 4.07 0.43 -23.13
C GLY A 59 4.13 1.91 -23.56
N HIS A 60 3.93 2.24 -24.83
CA HIS A 60 4.04 3.62 -25.34
C HIS A 60 2.76 4.41 -25.05
N VAL A 61 2.62 4.90 -23.81
CA VAL A 61 1.41 5.59 -23.32
C VAL A 61 0.90 6.70 -24.26
N PRO A 62 1.72 7.68 -24.71
CA PRO A 62 1.19 8.74 -25.58
C PRO A 62 0.62 8.22 -26.91
N LEU A 63 1.24 7.19 -27.49
CA LEU A 63 0.82 6.64 -28.78
C LEU A 63 -0.47 5.82 -28.61
N CYS A 64 -0.61 5.07 -27.52
CA CYS A 64 -1.87 4.40 -27.17
C CYS A 64 -3.00 5.41 -27.05
N GLU A 65 -2.76 6.53 -26.35
CA GLU A 65 -3.76 7.59 -26.18
C GLU A 65 -4.19 8.19 -27.52
N TYR A 66 -3.23 8.55 -28.37
CA TYR A 66 -3.51 9.08 -29.70
C TYR A 66 -4.29 8.10 -30.58
N LEU A 67 -3.92 6.81 -30.58
CA LEU A 67 -4.58 5.79 -31.40
C LEU A 67 -6.02 5.52 -30.91
N ILE A 68 -6.24 5.46 -29.60
CA ILE A 68 -7.58 5.30 -29.02
C ILE A 68 -8.46 6.52 -29.32
N GLN A 69 -7.95 7.74 -29.12
CA GLN A 69 -8.66 8.98 -29.47
C GLN A 69 -8.93 9.09 -30.98
N SER A 70 -8.09 8.46 -31.78
CA SER A 70 -8.21 8.36 -33.24
C SER A 70 -9.27 7.34 -33.71
N GLY A 71 -9.82 6.55 -32.80
CA GLY A 71 -10.87 5.56 -33.07
C GLY A 71 -10.38 4.11 -33.20
N ALA A 72 -9.15 3.79 -32.79
CA ALA A 72 -8.60 2.45 -32.96
C ALA A 72 -9.38 1.40 -32.16
N GLY A 73 -9.56 0.21 -32.75
CA GLY A 73 -10.28 -0.91 -32.16
C GLY A 73 -9.56 -1.49 -30.94
N VAL A 74 -10.04 -1.15 -29.74
CA VAL A 74 -9.47 -1.62 -28.46
C VAL A 74 -9.57 -3.14 -28.29
N ASN A 75 -10.63 -3.75 -28.84
CA ASN A 75 -10.94 -5.17 -28.72
C ASN A 75 -10.54 -5.99 -29.96
N ALA A 76 -9.63 -5.49 -30.79
CA ALA A 76 -9.11 -6.27 -31.91
C ALA A 76 -8.47 -7.57 -31.41
N ASP A 77 -8.79 -8.68 -32.08
CA ASP A 77 -8.28 -10.04 -31.84
C ASP A 77 -7.60 -10.63 -33.09
N THR A 78 -7.15 -9.75 -33.98
CA THR A 78 -6.62 -10.05 -35.33
C THR A 78 -5.28 -10.77 -35.33
N HIS A 79 -4.57 -10.79 -34.20
CA HIS A 79 -3.28 -11.47 -34.07
C HIS A 79 -3.43 -12.99 -34.26
N ASP A 80 -2.46 -13.64 -34.91
CA ASP A 80 -2.52 -15.08 -35.26
C ASP A 80 -2.82 -16.00 -34.05
N SER A 81 -2.36 -15.61 -32.86
CA SER A 81 -2.59 -16.34 -31.61
C SER A 81 -3.77 -15.79 -30.78
N LYS A 82 -4.64 -14.97 -31.37
CA LYS A 82 -5.79 -14.31 -30.71
C LYS A 82 -5.42 -13.47 -29.49
N TYR A 83 -4.25 -12.85 -29.52
CA TYR A 83 -3.88 -11.91 -28.46
C TYR A 83 -4.65 -10.62 -28.67
N THR A 84 -5.33 -10.17 -27.61
CA THR A 84 -6.01 -8.87 -27.63
C THR A 84 -5.03 -7.75 -27.28
N THR A 85 -5.40 -6.52 -27.60
CA THR A 85 -4.66 -5.32 -27.19
C THR A 85 -4.43 -5.28 -25.67
N LEU A 86 -5.42 -5.69 -24.86
CA LEU A 86 -5.28 -5.75 -23.40
C LEU A 86 -4.24 -6.78 -22.95
N MET A 87 -4.12 -7.92 -23.63
CA MET A 87 -3.08 -8.92 -23.33
C MET A 87 -1.69 -8.38 -23.67
N PHE A 88 -1.53 -7.65 -24.76
CA PHE A 88 -0.27 -6.96 -25.07
C PHE A 88 0.04 -5.85 -24.06
N GLY A 89 -0.96 -5.07 -23.64
CA GLY A 89 -0.83 -4.10 -22.56
C GLY A 89 -0.39 -4.75 -21.25
N ALA A 90 -0.99 -5.89 -20.88
CA ALA A 90 -0.58 -6.68 -19.72
C ALA A 90 0.86 -7.21 -19.84
N LEU A 91 1.27 -7.66 -21.03
CA LEU A 91 2.63 -8.11 -21.32
C LEU A 91 3.68 -6.99 -21.28
N SER A 92 3.27 -5.74 -21.47
CA SER A 92 4.17 -4.58 -21.36
C SER A 92 4.58 -4.28 -19.91
N GLY A 93 3.78 -4.73 -18.93
CA GLY A 93 3.92 -4.36 -17.52
C GLY A 93 3.63 -2.88 -17.24
N ASN A 94 3.08 -2.12 -18.20
CA ASN A 94 2.77 -0.71 -18.05
C ASN A 94 1.31 -0.50 -17.60
N GLU A 95 1.12 -0.19 -16.32
CA GLU A 95 -0.20 0.05 -15.70
C GLU A 95 -0.98 1.19 -16.39
N ASP A 96 -0.29 2.24 -16.84
CA ASP A 96 -0.94 3.39 -17.49
C ASP A 96 -1.57 2.97 -18.83
N VAL A 97 -0.92 2.08 -19.58
CA VAL A 97 -1.50 1.48 -20.80
C VAL A 97 -2.67 0.57 -20.47
N VAL A 98 -2.54 -0.30 -19.47
CA VAL A 98 -3.62 -1.22 -19.07
C VAL A 98 -4.87 -0.45 -18.65
N ASN A 99 -4.72 0.56 -17.79
CA ASN A 99 -5.84 1.40 -17.34
C ASN A 99 -6.50 2.13 -18.51
N MET A 100 -5.71 2.70 -19.43
CA MET A 100 -6.23 3.38 -20.61
C MET A 100 -7.05 2.44 -21.51
N LEU A 101 -6.59 1.21 -21.71
CA LEU A 101 -7.32 0.20 -22.48
C LEU A 101 -8.63 -0.22 -21.78
N LEU A 102 -8.60 -0.39 -20.45
CA LEU A 102 -9.80 -0.70 -19.66
C LEU A 102 -10.83 0.43 -19.71
N ASP A 103 -10.38 1.68 -19.55
CA ASP A 103 -11.23 2.86 -19.65
C ASP A 103 -11.84 3.01 -21.05
N ALA A 104 -11.13 2.55 -22.09
CA ALA A 104 -11.61 2.49 -23.46
C ALA A 104 -12.48 1.26 -23.78
N GLY A 105 -12.83 0.45 -22.78
CA GLY A 105 -13.77 -0.67 -22.91
C GLY A 105 -13.15 -2.00 -23.35
N ALA A 106 -11.87 -2.24 -23.01
CA ALA A 106 -11.24 -3.52 -23.29
C ALA A 106 -11.93 -4.71 -22.57
N ASN A 107 -12.16 -5.80 -23.30
CA ASN A 107 -12.75 -7.03 -22.77
C ASN A 107 -11.74 -7.78 -21.89
N THR A 108 -12.04 -7.87 -20.60
CA THR A 108 -11.20 -8.57 -19.60
C THR A 108 -11.30 -10.09 -19.69
N ASP A 109 -12.39 -10.61 -20.25
CA ASP A 109 -12.72 -12.03 -20.25
C ASP A 109 -12.31 -12.73 -21.55
N ALA A 110 -11.76 -11.98 -22.51
CA ALA A 110 -11.21 -12.55 -23.73
C ALA A 110 -10.04 -13.47 -23.42
N VAL A 111 -9.95 -14.58 -24.16
CA VAL A 111 -8.88 -15.57 -24.04
C VAL A 111 -8.16 -15.77 -25.37
N ASN A 112 -6.84 -15.91 -25.31
CA ASN A 112 -6.01 -16.19 -26.48
C ASN A 112 -6.05 -17.68 -26.89
N SER A 113 -5.25 -18.06 -27.88
CA SER A 113 -5.16 -19.45 -28.38
C SER A 113 -4.72 -20.48 -27.33
N VAL A 114 -4.15 -20.04 -26.20
CA VAL A 114 -3.76 -20.90 -25.07
C VAL A 114 -4.72 -20.79 -23.88
N ASN A 115 -5.93 -20.29 -24.09
CA ASN A 115 -6.97 -20.10 -23.07
C ASN A 115 -6.54 -19.23 -21.89
N ARG A 116 -5.75 -18.19 -22.14
CA ARG A 116 -5.32 -17.24 -21.10
C ARG A 116 -5.93 -15.87 -21.28
N THR A 117 -6.33 -15.29 -20.15
CA THR A 117 -6.80 -13.91 -20.01
C THR A 117 -5.63 -12.92 -19.89
N ALA A 118 -5.90 -11.63 -20.08
CA ALA A 118 -4.90 -10.59 -19.88
C ALA A 118 -4.31 -10.57 -18.45
N ALA A 119 -5.13 -10.86 -17.43
CA ALA A 119 -4.67 -10.92 -16.04
C ALA A 119 -3.66 -12.08 -15.82
N GLU A 120 -3.90 -13.23 -16.44
CA GLU A 120 -2.97 -14.36 -16.39
C GLU A 120 -1.69 -14.08 -17.18
N MET A 121 -1.77 -13.33 -18.29
CA MET A 121 -0.58 -12.88 -19.03
C MET A 121 0.27 -11.90 -18.19
N ALA A 122 -0.36 -10.98 -17.46
CA ALA A 122 0.33 -10.03 -16.58
C ALA A 122 1.17 -10.73 -15.49
N ALA A 123 0.76 -11.93 -15.04
CA ALA A 123 1.47 -12.68 -14.03
C ALA A 123 2.87 -13.16 -14.47
N PHE A 124 3.14 -13.26 -15.78
CA PHE A 124 4.44 -13.67 -16.32
C PHE A 124 5.46 -12.53 -16.40
N ILE A 125 5.00 -11.28 -16.39
CA ILE A 125 5.84 -10.09 -16.40
C ILE A 125 6.07 -9.70 -14.94
N GLY A 126 7.17 -10.17 -14.35
CA GLY A 126 7.53 -9.80 -12.97
C GLY A 126 7.38 -8.30 -12.75
N GLN A 127 6.44 -7.91 -11.90
CA GLN A 127 6.06 -6.53 -11.56
C GLN A 127 7.18 -5.79 -10.76
N GLU A 128 8.40 -5.75 -11.30
CA GLU A 128 9.59 -5.21 -10.61
C GLU A 128 10.19 -3.96 -11.27
N SER A 129 9.64 -3.47 -12.40
CA SER A 129 10.23 -2.34 -13.11
C SER A 129 10.01 -0.97 -12.46
N ARG A 130 9.01 -0.82 -11.57
CA ARG A 130 8.79 0.41 -10.79
C ARG A 130 8.95 0.14 -9.29
N PRO A 131 9.72 0.96 -8.56
CA PRO A 131 9.85 0.80 -7.12
C PRO A 131 8.47 0.96 -6.45
N LYS A 132 8.07 -0.05 -5.67
CA LYS A 132 6.78 -0.10 -4.96
C LYS A 132 6.60 1.05 -3.96
N LEU A 133 7.69 1.72 -3.59
CA LEU A 133 7.75 2.87 -2.70
C LEU A 133 8.73 3.93 -3.23
N LYS A 134 8.39 5.22 -3.08
CA LYS A 134 9.29 6.34 -3.41
C LYS A 134 10.61 6.23 -2.65
N VAL A 135 11.72 6.49 -3.32
CA VAL A 135 13.07 6.34 -2.74
C VAL A 135 13.26 7.26 -1.54
N GLU A 136 12.70 8.47 -1.56
CA GLU A 136 12.81 9.41 -0.44
C GLU A 136 12.19 8.87 0.87
N LEU A 137 11.13 8.05 0.76
CA LEU A 137 10.41 7.49 1.90
C LEU A 137 11.09 6.25 2.49
N LEU A 138 12.04 5.62 1.77
CA LEU A 138 12.61 4.33 2.18
C LEU A 138 13.22 4.37 3.58
N LYS A 139 13.99 5.42 3.89
CA LYS A 139 14.70 5.54 5.16
C LYS A 139 13.74 5.75 6.34
N SER A 140 12.80 6.68 6.21
CA SER A 140 11.83 6.98 7.26
C SER A 140 10.84 5.82 7.44
N PHE A 141 10.40 5.20 6.35
CA PHE A 141 9.53 4.02 6.39
C PHE A 141 10.23 2.80 6.98
N HIS A 142 11.45 2.47 6.56
CA HIS A 142 12.21 1.36 7.13
C HIS A 142 12.43 1.56 8.63
N LYS A 143 12.80 2.77 9.07
CA LYS A 143 12.93 3.09 10.49
C LYS A 143 11.61 2.91 11.26
N PHE A 144 10.49 3.29 10.66
CA PHE A 144 9.16 3.15 11.25
C PHE A 144 8.78 1.66 11.44
N ILE A 145 8.90 0.84 10.40
CA ILE A 145 8.52 -0.59 10.46
C ILE A 145 9.49 -1.44 11.29
N SER A 146 10.76 -1.06 11.34
CA SER A 146 11.81 -1.75 12.12
C SER A 146 11.78 -1.37 13.60
N SER A 147 10.91 -0.44 14.01
CA SER A 147 10.81 -0.05 15.42
C SER A 147 10.44 -1.22 16.32
N TYR A 148 11.16 -1.37 17.43
CA TYR A 148 10.89 -2.40 18.44
C TYR A 148 9.65 -2.05 19.28
N ASN A 149 9.42 -0.76 19.53
CA ASN A 149 8.29 -0.30 20.32
C ASN A 149 7.06 -0.14 19.42
N ILE A 150 6.12 -1.07 19.57
CA ILE A 150 4.88 -1.12 18.79
C ILE A 150 3.68 -0.52 19.53
N HIS A 151 3.90 0.17 20.66
CA HIS A 151 2.82 0.82 21.40
C HIS A 151 2.07 1.82 20.51
N PRO A 152 0.72 1.82 20.42
CA PRO A 152 0.00 2.69 19.49
C PRO A 152 0.40 4.16 19.60
N ILE A 153 0.46 4.68 20.84
CA ILE A 153 0.85 6.09 21.08
C ILE A 153 2.29 6.37 20.63
N PHE A 154 3.21 5.40 20.73
CA PHE A 154 4.57 5.56 20.23
C PHE A 154 4.58 5.67 18.70
N LEU A 155 3.89 4.76 18.02
CA LEU A 155 3.80 4.74 16.56
C LEU A 155 3.10 5.99 16.00
N VAL A 156 1.98 6.41 16.62
CA VAL A 156 1.28 7.64 16.22
C VAL A 156 2.18 8.87 16.39
N LYS A 157 2.99 8.94 17.46
CA LYS A 157 3.96 10.03 17.63
C LYS A 157 5.09 9.99 16.58
N GLN A 158 5.56 8.81 16.20
CA GLN A 158 6.53 8.69 15.09
C GLN A 158 5.91 9.20 13.78
N LEU A 159 4.66 8.84 13.48
CA LEU A 159 3.95 9.35 12.30
C LEU A 159 3.70 10.86 12.38
N GLN A 160 3.37 11.39 13.57
CA GLN A 160 3.24 12.83 13.82
C GLN A 160 4.53 13.59 13.49
N GLN A 161 5.70 12.96 13.71
CA GLN A 161 7.02 13.55 13.43
C GLN A 161 7.49 13.37 11.98
N ASN A 162 6.87 12.47 11.21
CA ASN A 162 7.23 12.17 9.82
C ASN A 162 6.00 12.36 8.93
N ALA A 163 5.67 13.62 8.63
CA ALA A 163 4.43 13.99 7.92
C ALA A 163 4.32 13.35 6.52
N GLU A 164 5.46 13.20 5.82
CA GLU A 164 5.62 12.52 4.54
C GLU A 164 5.03 11.09 4.52
N LEU A 165 5.17 10.34 5.62
CA LEU A 165 4.61 8.98 5.72
C LEU A 165 3.08 9.00 5.79
N LEU A 166 2.49 10.06 6.32
CA LEU A 166 1.03 10.19 6.40
C LEU A 166 0.44 10.66 5.06
N GLU A 167 1.19 11.49 4.31
CA GLU A 167 0.80 11.95 2.97
C GLU A 167 0.70 10.78 1.99
N ASP A 168 1.70 9.89 1.98
CA ASP A 168 1.72 8.69 1.13
C ASP A 168 1.16 7.44 1.83
N SER A 169 0.33 7.62 2.87
CA SER A 169 -0.19 6.52 3.70
C SER A 169 -0.90 5.41 2.91
N LYS A 170 -1.64 5.75 1.84
CA LYS A 170 -2.30 4.76 0.98
C LYS A 170 -1.30 3.85 0.27
N GLN A 171 -0.23 4.42 -0.31
CA GLN A 171 0.82 3.64 -0.98
C GLN A 171 1.56 2.76 0.02
N LEU A 172 1.94 3.32 1.17
CA LEU A 172 2.61 2.59 2.25
C LEU A 172 1.77 1.41 2.76
N CYS A 173 0.46 1.59 2.89
CA CYS A 173 -0.44 0.49 3.26
C CYS A 173 -0.43 -0.64 2.23
N ARG A 174 -0.46 -0.31 0.92
CA ARG A 174 -0.35 -1.33 -0.14
C ARG A 174 0.98 -2.08 -0.06
N VAL A 175 2.09 -1.37 0.21
CA VAL A 175 3.41 -1.97 0.41
C VAL A 175 3.42 -2.92 1.61
N LEU A 176 2.84 -2.51 2.74
CA LEU A 176 2.72 -3.37 3.92
C LEU A 176 1.87 -4.62 3.64
N ASP A 177 0.73 -4.46 2.96
CA ASP A 177 -0.17 -5.58 2.65
C ASP A 177 0.50 -6.58 1.67
N MET A 178 1.33 -6.11 0.74
CA MET A 178 2.21 -6.95 -0.09
C MET A 178 3.26 -7.70 0.74
N LEU A 179 3.98 -6.99 1.63
CA LEU A 179 5.00 -7.60 2.48
C LEU A 179 4.38 -8.66 3.43
N VAL A 180 3.18 -8.43 3.97
CA VAL A 180 2.45 -9.42 4.76
C VAL A 180 2.19 -10.69 3.95
N SER A 181 1.75 -10.53 2.70
CA SER A 181 1.48 -11.66 1.81
C SER A 181 2.76 -12.44 1.47
N GLU A 182 3.85 -11.73 1.18
CA GLU A 182 5.18 -12.32 0.93
C GLU A 182 5.69 -13.11 2.15
N LYS A 183 5.59 -12.54 3.36
CA LYS A 183 6.07 -13.18 4.60
C LYS A 183 5.22 -14.38 5.05
N MET A 184 4.07 -14.60 4.43
CA MET A 184 3.21 -15.75 4.69
C MET A 184 3.22 -16.76 3.54
N GLY A 185 4.18 -16.66 2.62
CA GLY A 185 4.38 -17.62 1.53
C GLY A 185 4.95 -18.96 1.98
N ALA A 186 4.77 -19.99 1.13
CA ALA A 186 5.03 -21.40 1.44
C ALA A 186 6.49 -21.74 1.81
N HIS A 187 7.48 -20.98 1.33
CA HIS A 187 8.89 -21.33 1.46
C HIS A 187 9.64 -20.62 2.60
N ASN A 188 9.06 -19.58 3.23
CA ASN A 188 9.74 -18.80 4.29
C ASN A 188 8.75 -18.01 5.16
N THR A 189 7.96 -18.69 5.98
CA THR A 189 6.91 -18.07 6.79
C THR A 189 7.47 -17.34 8.01
N HIS A 190 7.26 -16.01 8.08
CA HIS A 190 7.64 -15.16 9.21
C HIS A 190 6.38 -14.59 9.89
N GLU A 191 5.67 -15.43 10.66
CA GLU A 191 4.37 -15.09 11.24
C GLU A 191 4.40 -13.83 12.13
N SER A 192 5.43 -13.67 12.97
CA SER A 192 5.57 -12.51 13.87
C SER A 192 5.79 -11.21 13.10
N LEU A 193 6.59 -11.26 12.03
CA LEU A 193 6.82 -10.11 11.16
C LEU A 193 5.56 -9.76 10.36
N ALA A 194 4.87 -10.75 9.81
CA ALA A 194 3.60 -10.54 9.11
C ALA A 194 2.55 -9.88 10.03
N LEU A 195 2.42 -10.39 11.27
CA LEU A 195 1.53 -9.80 12.28
C LEU A 195 1.93 -8.36 12.62
N LYS A 196 3.24 -8.09 12.77
CA LYS A 196 3.76 -6.74 13.01
C LYS A 196 3.45 -5.78 11.87
N LEU A 197 3.70 -6.19 10.62
CA LEU A 197 3.47 -5.35 9.44
C LEU A 197 1.99 -5.03 9.25
N HIS A 198 1.10 -6.01 9.45
CA HIS A 198 -0.35 -5.78 9.44
C HIS A 198 -0.78 -4.81 10.54
N TYR A 199 -0.29 -5.01 11.75
CA TYR A 199 -0.58 -4.13 12.87
C TYR A 199 -0.14 -2.69 12.58
N ILE A 200 1.08 -2.50 12.07
CA ILE A 200 1.60 -1.20 11.66
C ILE A 200 0.76 -0.59 10.53
N SER A 201 0.32 -1.39 9.54
CA SER A 201 -0.60 -0.97 8.47
C SER A 201 -1.90 -0.43 9.05
N CYS A 202 -2.49 -1.13 10.03
CA CYS A 202 -3.70 -0.68 10.70
C CYS A 202 -3.51 0.62 11.50
N ILE A 203 -2.39 0.76 12.22
CA ILE A 203 -2.07 2.01 12.95
C ILE A 203 -1.87 3.17 11.97
N LEU A 204 -1.19 2.95 10.84
CA LEU A 204 -1.02 3.95 9.79
C LEU A 204 -2.37 4.39 9.21
N LYS A 205 -3.25 3.44 8.85
CA LYS A 205 -4.62 3.70 8.35
C LYS A 205 -5.43 4.54 9.35
N ASN A 206 -5.47 4.13 10.62
CA ASN A 206 -6.18 4.86 11.68
C ASN A 206 -5.62 6.27 11.92
N THR A 207 -4.30 6.42 11.86
CA THR A 207 -3.65 7.72 12.05
C THR A 207 -3.92 8.67 10.89
N ALA A 208 -3.87 8.17 9.64
CA ALA A 208 -4.21 8.94 8.45
C ALA A 208 -5.67 9.40 8.48
N GLU A 209 -6.60 8.52 8.87
CA GLU A 209 -8.02 8.86 9.05
C GLU A 209 -8.24 9.88 10.18
N ALA A 210 -7.50 9.76 11.29
CA ALA A 210 -7.55 10.74 12.36
C ALA A 210 -7.01 12.11 11.91
N LYS A 211 -5.94 12.13 11.09
CA LYS A 211 -5.37 13.36 10.54
C LYS A 211 -6.33 14.04 9.57
N SER A 212 -7.04 13.29 8.72
CA SER A 212 -7.99 13.87 7.77
C SER A 212 -9.20 14.52 8.44
N LYS A 213 -9.58 14.04 9.64
CA LYS A 213 -10.66 14.63 10.45
C LYS A 213 -10.18 15.76 11.37
N ASP A 214 -8.87 15.90 11.58
CA ASP A 214 -8.30 16.96 12.43
C ASP A 214 -8.11 18.25 11.63
N LYS A 215 -8.99 19.24 11.87
CA LYS A 215 -8.89 20.58 11.23
C LYS A 215 -7.53 21.26 11.42
N LYS A 216 -6.80 20.93 12.49
CA LYS A 216 -5.46 21.49 12.76
C LYS A 216 -4.34 20.63 12.17
N GLY A 217 -4.63 19.40 11.74
CA GLY A 217 -3.65 18.45 11.20
C GLY A 217 -2.58 18.00 12.21
N THR A 218 -2.78 18.26 13.51
CA THR A 218 -1.78 18.07 14.57
C THR A 218 -1.74 16.65 15.13
N LEU A 219 -2.84 15.88 15.06
CA LEU A 219 -3.05 14.60 15.76
C LEU A 219 -3.13 14.69 17.29
N ASP A 220 -3.05 15.88 17.88
CA ASP A 220 -3.04 16.04 19.34
C ASP A 220 -4.33 15.53 20.00
N ALA A 221 -5.49 15.75 19.37
CA ALA A 221 -6.76 15.23 19.86
C ALA A 221 -6.80 13.69 19.82
N PHE A 222 -6.25 13.09 18.77
CA PHE A 222 -6.17 11.64 18.64
C PHE A 222 -5.24 11.03 19.69
N LEU A 223 -4.06 11.61 19.88
CA LEU A 223 -3.11 11.21 20.92
C LEU A 223 -3.70 11.36 22.33
N LYS A 224 -4.40 12.46 22.61
CA LYS A 224 -5.09 12.66 23.90
C LYS A 224 -6.16 11.61 24.13
N ARG A 225 -6.96 11.28 23.11
CA ARG A 225 -7.98 10.21 23.20
C ARG A 225 -7.33 8.87 23.56
N LEU A 226 -6.23 8.50 22.90
CA LEU A 226 -5.50 7.27 23.20
C LEU A 226 -4.89 7.26 24.60
N ALA A 227 -4.34 8.40 25.06
CA ALA A 227 -3.62 8.51 26.32
C ALA A 227 -4.51 8.74 27.55
N THR A 228 -5.81 8.96 27.35
CA THR A 228 -6.76 9.17 28.44
C THR A 228 -7.19 7.81 28.97
N GLY A 229 -6.90 7.59 30.26
CA GLY A 229 -7.27 6.36 30.95
C GLY A 229 -8.67 6.44 31.54
N ARG A 230 -9.25 5.28 31.82
CA ARG A 230 -10.50 5.13 32.58
C ARG A 230 -10.45 5.88 33.89
N GLU A 231 -11.61 6.33 34.34
CA GLU A 231 -11.70 7.07 35.59
C GLU A 231 -11.38 6.23 36.83
N SER A 232 -11.73 4.94 36.80
CA SER A 232 -11.61 4.00 37.90
C SER A 232 -10.16 3.59 38.20
N ASP A 233 -9.40 3.21 37.18
CA ASP A 233 -8.10 2.55 37.32
C ASP A 233 -7.00 3.15 36.41
N GLY A 234 -7.35 4.12 35.56
CA GLY A 234 -6.43 4.71 34.59
C GLY A 234 -6.09 3.83 33.40
N PHE A 235 -6.77 2.69 33.22
CA PHE A 235 -6.55 1.78 32.11
C PHE A 235 -6.85 2.45 30.75
N LEU A 236 -5.99 2.22 29.75
CA LEU A 236 -6.08 2.85 28.43
C LEU A 236 -7.05 2.08 27.50
N ASP A 237 -8.36 2.15 27.77
CA ASP A 237 -9.41 1.47 26.98
C ASP A 237 -9.29 1.72 25.46
N GLN A 238 -8.92 2.95 25.07
CA GLN A 238 -8.82 3.32 23.65
C GLN A 238 -7.63 2.63 22.96
N VAL A 239 -6.52 2.44 23.68
CA VAL A 239 -5.37 1.65 23.21
C VAL A 239 -5.78 0.19 23.08
N GLU A 240 -6.45 -0.35 24.10
CA GLU A 240 -6.90 -1.75 24.11
C GLU A 240 -7.89 -2.05 22.97
N SER A 241 -8.89 -1.19 22.80
CA SER A 241 -9.88 -1.31 21.73
C SER A 241 -9.23 -1.22 20.35
N LEU A 242 -8.29 -0.30 20.15
CA LEU A 242 -7.55 -0.16 18.89
C LEU A 242 -6.77 -1.45 18.58
N VAL A 243 -5.98 -1.96 19.53
CA VAL A 243 -5.20 -3.20 19.34
C VAL A 243 -6.12 -4.37 19.03
N ARG A 244 -7.17 -4.61 19.83
CA ARG A 244 -8.13 -5.68 19.55
C ARG A 244 -8.81 -5.53 18.18
N SER A 245 -9.11 -4.30 17.75
CA SER A 245 -9.65 -4.05 16.41
C SER A 245 -8.66 -4.40 15.30
N THR A 246 -7.37 -4.10 15.46
CA THR A 246 -6.34 -4.47 14.49
C THR A 246 -6.13 -5.98 14.38
N LEU A 247 -6.26 -6.70 15.51
CA LEU A 247 -6.16 -8.16 15.53
C LEU A 247 -7.35 -8.81 14.82
N ARG A 248 -8.55 -8.26 14.98
CA ARG A 248 -9.75 -8.75 14.27
C ARG A 248 -9.66 -8.63 12.75
N SER A 249 -8.90 -7.68 12.22
CA SER A 249 -8.72 -7.49 10.78
C SER A 249 -7.53 -8.26 10.20
N TYR A 250 -6.81 -9.06 10.99
CA TYR A 250 -5.64 -9.79 10.51
C TYR A 250 -6.04 -10.85 9.48
N PRO A 251 -5.51 -10.81 8.24
CA PRO A 251 -6.02 -11.62 7.13
C PRO A 251 -5.57 -13.09 7.17
N LYS A 252 -4.70 -13.48 8.10
CA LYS A 252 -4.03 -14.78 8.12
C LYS A 252 -4.45 -15.60 9.32
N ALA A 253 -5.72 -16.01 9.34
CA ALA A 253 -6.32 -16.77 10.43
C ALA A 253 -5.69 -18.16 10.63
N GLU A 254 -4.97 -18.67 9.64
CA GLU A 254 -4.18 -19.90 9.66
C GLU A 254 -2.89 -19.81 10.48
N SER A 255 -2.41 -18.59 10.76
CA SER A 255 -1.20 -18.37 11.57
C SER A 255 -1.34 -19.00 12.97
N LYS A 256 -0.40 -19.88 13.32
CA LYS A 256 -0.34 -20.52 14.63
C LYS A 256 -0.10 -19.50 15.73
N LEU A 257 0.83 -18.56 15.51
CA LEU A 257 1.12 -17.47 16.43
C LEU A 257 -0.13 -16.62 16.69
N PHE A 258 -0.85 -16.24 15.63
CA PHE A 258 -2.07 -15.46 15.75
C PHE A 258 -3.15 -16.22 16.52
N ARG A 259 -3.38 -17.51 16.22
CA ARG A 259 -4.34 -18.35 16.96
C ARG A 259 -4.00 -18.43 18.45
N MET A 260 -2.72 -18.62 18.79
CA MET A 260 -2.26 -18.63 20.19
C MET A 260 -2.51 -17.28 20.88
N LEU A 261 -2.24 -16.17 20.19
CA LEU A 261 -2.49 -14.82 20.69
C LEU A 261 -3.99 -14.58 20.94
N ILE A 262 -4.85 -14.95 19.99
CA ILE A 262 -6.30 -14.79 20.12
C ILE A 262 -6.84 -15.67 21.24
N ALA A 263 -6.39 -16.92 21.36
CA ALA A 263 -6.79 -17.80 22.47
C ALA A 263 -6.46 -17.15 23.82
N LYS A 264 -5.25 -16.58 23.98
CA LYS A 264 -4.81 -15.88 25.19
C LYS A 264 -5.66 -14.65 25.53
N LEU A 265 -6.22 -13.95 24.53
CA LEU A 265 -7.01 -12.72 24.73
C LEU A 265 -8.52 -12.94 24.78
N SER A 266 -9.02 -14.04 24.21
CA SER A 266 -10.46 -14.31 24.05
C SER A 266 -11.19 -14.57 25.37
N SER A 267 -10.49 -15.15 26.36
CA SER A 267 -11.02 -15.45 27.69
C SER A 267 -10.80 -14.32 28.71
N VAL A 268 -10.17 -13.22 28.30
CA VAL A 268 -9.72 -12.14 29.19
C VAL A 268 -10.61 -10.92 29.02
N GLU A 269 -11.25 -10.50 30.10
CA GLU A 269 -12.06 -9.29 30.13
C GLU A 269 -11.24 -8.03 29.80
N VAL A 270 -11.88 -7.04 29.17
CA VAL A 270 -11.23 -5.78 28.78
C VAL A 270 -10.78 -5.02 30.03
N GLY A 271 -9.47 -4.78 30.16
CA GLY A 271 -8.89 -4.16 31.34
C GLY A 271 -8.30 -5.13 32.35
N SER A 272 -8.43 -6.44 32.10
CA SER A 272 -7.76 -7.48 32.88
C SER A 272 -6.46 -7.90 32.19
N TYR A 273 -5.51 -8.38 32.99
CA TYR A 273 -4.23 -8.89 32.48
C TYR A 273 -4.42 -10.28 31.82
N PRO A 274 -3.71 -10.58 30.71
CA PRO A 274 -2.80 -9.71 29.95
C PRO A 274 -3.53 -8.71 29.06
N TYR A 275 -3.06 -7.46 29.06
CA TYR A 275 -3.54 -6.43 28.12
C TYR A 275 -3.18 -6.79 26.68
N ALA A 276 -4.04 -6.44 25.73
CA ALA A 276 -3.86 -6.79 24.32
C ALA A 276 -2.53 -6.28 23.75
N ILE A 277 -2.13 -5.05 24.11
CA ILE A 277 -0.83 -4.51 23.65
C ILE A 277 0.36 -5.29 24.19
N LEU A 278 0.27 -5.80 25.42
CA LEU A 278 1.33 -6.61 26.00
C LEU A 278 1.42 -7.96 25.31
N ALA A 279 0.29 -8.68 25.22
CA ALA A 279 0.24 -9.97 24.55
C ALA A 279 0.71 -9.88 23.08
N LEU A 280 0.35 -8.81 22.37
CA LEU A 280 0.83 -8.55 21.01
C LEU A 280 2.34 -8.26 20.97
N THR A 281 2.86 -7.47 21.92
CA THR A 281 4.30 -7.19 22.01
C THR A 281 5.09 -8.48 22.24
N ASP A 282 4.63 -9.34 23.13
CA ASP A 282 5.29 -10.62 23.42
C ASP A 282 5.24 -11.56 22.20
N ALA A 283 4.10 -11.59 21.49
CA ALA A 283 3.96 -12.38 20.27
C ALA A 283 4.91 -11.93 19.14
N ILE A 284 5.15 -10.61 19.00
CA ILE A 284 6.00 -10.06 17.94
C ILE A 284 7.48 -10.08 18.31
N ASN A 285 7.82 -9.67 19.53
CA ASN A 285 9.21 -9.45 19.96
C ASN A 285 9.80 -10.62 20.78
N GLY A 286 8.96 -11.58 21.19
CA GLY A 286 9.34 -12.67 22.08
C GLY A 286 9.40 -12.25 23.56
N GLU A 287 9.24 -13.23 24.47
CA GLU A 287 9.17 -13.01 25.93
C GLU A 287 10.52 -12.65 26.57
N ARG A 288 11.64 -12.91 25.88
CA ARG A 288 13.01 -12.88 26.46
C ARG A 288 13.60 -11.48 26.75
N MET A 289 12.92 -10.40 26.39
CA MET A 289 13.53 -9.05 26.37
C MET A 289 13.01 -8.06 27.40
N ARG A 290 12.13 -8.48 28.32
CA ARG A 290 11.79 -7.71 29.51
C ARG A 290 12.51 -8.33 30.71
N SER A 291 13.65 -7.78 31.08
CA SER A 291 13.96 -7.65 32.51
C SER A 291 12.73 -6.96 33.11
N ASN A 292 11.95 -7.66 33.94
CA ASN A 292 10.70 -7.16 34.52
C ASN A 292 10.86 -5.87 35.37
N GLU A 293 12.08 -5.34 35.48
CA GLU A 293 12.47 -4.25 36.35
C GLU A 293 12.78 -2.94 35.62
N ASP A 294 12.98 -2.95 34.29
CA ASP A 294 13.33 -1.72 33.58
C ASP A 294 12.10 -0.81 33.41
N PRO A 295 12.11 0.42 33.96
CA PRO A 295 10.97 1.30 33.88
C PRO A 295 10.72 1.70 32.42
N VAL A 296 9.45 1.75 32.04
CA VAL A 296 9.00 2.22 30.73
C VAL A 296 8.05 3.40 30.90
N CYS A 297 7.94 4.23 29.87
CA CYS A 297 7.01 5.36 29.86
C CYS A 297 5.56 4.88 29.99
N GLU A 298 4.81 5.46 30.94
CA GLU A 298 3.40 5.11 31.22
C GLU A 298 2.46 5.25 30.01
N VAL A 299 2.87 6.05 29.00
CA VAL A 299 2.00 6.46 27.89
C VAL A 299 2.36 5.77 26.59
N CYS A 300 3.64 5.55 26.34
CA CYS A 300 4.10 5.06 25.05
C CYS A 300 5.10 3.93 25.16
N ALA A 301 5.31 3.38 26.37
CA ALA A 301 6.22 2.28 26.65
C ALA A 301 7.68 2.48 26.17
N ALA A 302 8.10 3.72 25.92
CA ALA A 302 9.49 4.02 25.60
C ALA A 302 10.40 3.75 26.81
N ARG A 303 11.59 3.18 26.55
CA ARG A 303 12.60 2.87 27.56
C ARG A 303 13.27 4.13 28.10
N GLU A 304 13.98 3.97 29.22
CA GLU A 304 14.74 5.03 29.90
C GLU A 304 13.91 6.29 30.22
N PRO A 305 12.69 6.15 30.77
CA PRO A 305 11.88 7.30 31.15
C PRO A 305 12.44 7.98 32.42
N LYS A 306 12.09 9.25 32.59
CA LYS A 306 12.37 9.99 33.83
C LYS A 306 11.18 9.91 34.77
N LYS A 307 11.45 9.84 36.08
CA LYS A 307 10.42 9.90 37.11
C LYS A 307 9.69 11.24 37.07
N CYS A 308 8.40 11.21 37.37
CA CYS A 308 7.64 12.41 37.62
C CYS A 308 8.21 13.15 38.82
N THR A 309 8.62 14.40 38.63
CA THR A 309 9.24 15.22 39.68
C THR A 309 8.37 15.38 40.93
N ALA A 310 7.05 15.43 40.75
CA ALA A 310 6.08 15.63 41.82
C ALA A 310 5.82 14.38 42.68
N CYS A 311 5.54 13.23 42.07
CA CYS A 311 5.14 12.03 42.83
C CYS A 311 6.24 10.97 42.94
N GLN A 312 7.28 11.04 42.09
CA GLN A 312 8.35 10.04 41.96
C GLN A 312 7.87 8.60 41.66
N LYS A 313 6.60 8.43 41.27
CA LYS A 313 5.96 7.12 41.03
C LYS A 313 5.72 6.82 39.54
N ALA A 314 5.32 7.82 38.76
CA ALA A 314 5.05 7.67 37.34
C ALA A 314 6.29 7.97 36.49
N TYR A 315 6.41 7.32 35.34
CA TYR A 315 7.57 7.43 34.45
C TYR A 315 7.21 8.02 33.07
N TYR A 316 7.95 9.03 32.61
CA TYR A 316 7.71 9.68 31.31
C TYR A 316 8.99 9.84 30.50
N CYS A 317 8.96 9.44 29.22
CA CYS A 317 10.07 9.66 28.29
C CYS A 317 10.18 11.11 27.79
N SER A 318 9.11 11.90 27.90
CA SER A 318 9.11 13.32 27.50
C SER A 318 8.02 14.13 28.19
N VAL A 319 8.18 15.45 28.19
CA VAL A 319 7.17 16.42 28.68
C VAL A 319 5.85 16.26 27.93
N GLN A 320 5.88 15.92 26.64
CA GLN A 320 4.68 15.66 25.85
C GLN A 320 3.90 14.46 26.40
N CYS A 321 4.57 13.34 26.71
CA CYS A 321 3.91 12.18 27.33
C CYS A 321 3.34 12.52 28.71
N GLN A 322 4.08 13.27 29.53
CA GLN A 322 3.57 13.74 30.82
C GLN A 322 2.31 14.61 30.66
N LYS A 323 2.27 15.52 29.68
CA LYS A 323 1.09 16.34 29.37
C LYS A 323 -0.08 15.50 28.88
N LEU A 324 0.16 14.52 28.02
CA LEU A 324 -0.87 13.59 27.52
C LEU A 324 -1.50 12.76 28.64
N HIS A 325 -0.70 12.27 29.60
CA HIS A 325 -1.19 11.47 30.71
C HIS A 325 -1.80 12.29 31.86
N ARG A 326 -1.55 13.60 31.90
CA ARG A 326 -1.94 14.46 33.02
C ARG A 326 -3.41 14.36 33.42
N PRO A 327 -4.40 14.22 32.51
CA PRO A 327 -5.80 14.03 32.89
C PRO A 327 -6.04 12.83 33.80
N THR A 328 -5.35 11.71 33.55
CA THR A 328 -5.41 10.48 34.35
C THR A 328 -4.53 10.59 35.60
N HIS A 329 -3.25 10.94 35.40
CA HIS A 329 -2.24 10.92 36.45
C HIS A 329 -2.50 11.93 37.58
N LYS A 330 -3.07 13.10 37.29
CA LYS A 330 -3.30 14.15 38.30
C LYS A 330 -4.14 13.67 39.50
N LYS A 331 -5.01 12.66 39.31
CA LYS A 331 -5.86 12.08 40.36
C LYS A 331 -5.03 11.37 41.45
N TYR A 332 -3.87 10.84 41.08
CA TYR A 332 -3.01 10.02 41.96
C TYR A 332 -1.63 10.67 42.20
N CYS A 333 -1.34 11.79 41.55
CA CYS A 333 -0.12 12.56 41.73
C CYS A 333 -0.21 13.36 43.03
N LYS A 334 0.67 13.05 43.99
CA LYS A 334 0.69 13.65 45.35
C LYS A 334 0.92 15.18 45.41
N SER A 335 1.00 15.88 44.27
CA SER A 335 1.13 17.35 44.22
C SER A 335 -0.20 18.12 44.19
N ASN A 336 -1.35 17.49 44.47
CA ASN A 336 -2.62 18.20 44.76
C ASN A 336 -2.83 18.42 46.28
N LYS A 337 -1.76 18.36 47.08
CA LYS A 337 -1.72 18.96 48.42
C LYS A 337 -0.86 20.23 48.37
N ALA A 338 -1.39 21.27 47.74
CA ALA A 338 -0.97 22.65 47.97
C ALA A 338 -2.24 23.47 48.11
#